data_AF-A0A3B0ISV2-F1
#
_entry.id   AF-A0A3B0ISV2-F1
#
_cell.length_a   1.000
_cell.length_b   1.000
_cell.length_c   1.000
_cell.angle_alpha   90.00
_cell.angle_beta   90.00
_cell.angle_gamma   90.00
#
_symmetry.space_group_name_H-M   'P 1'
#
loop_
_entity.id
_entity.type
_entity.pdbx_description
1 polymer ?
#
loop_
_entity_poly.entity_id
_entity_poly.type
_entity_poly.pdbx_seq_one_letter_code
_entity_poly.pdbx_strand_id
1 'polypeptide(L)' 'MQNLLFCDFKTYSDIPINYGTHRYTKNAEILLFAYAYNHTSVKIWDVT' A
#
# COMPACT_ATOMS: atom_id res chain seq x y z
N MET A 1 -0.17 2.94 27.11
CA MET A 1 0.52 2.28 25.97
C MET A 1 0.00 2.89 24.67
N GLN A 2 0.89 3.22 23.73
CA GLN A 2 0.48 3.69 22.40
C GLN A 2 0.13 2.50 21.50
N ASN A 3 -0.90 2.65 20.67
CA ASN A 3 -1.23 1.69 19.62
C ASN A 3 -0.38 1.99 18.38
N LEU A 4 0.28 0.98 17.83
CA LEU A 4 1.10 1.05 16.62
C LEU A 4 0.39 0.37 15.45
N LEU A 5 0.41 1.00 14.29
CA LEU A 5 -0.07 0.42 13.04
C LEU A 5 1.04 0.55 12.00
N PHE A 6 1.48 -0.59 11.48
CA PHE A 6 2.42 -0.68 10.37
C PHE A 6 1.64 -1.06 9.11
N CYS A 7 1.89 -0.34 8.01
CA CYS A 7 1.22 -0.53 6.73
C CYS A 7 2.24 -0.57 5.60
N ASP A 8 2.08 -1.50 4.65
CA ASP A 8 2.74 -1.52 3.35
C ASP A 8 1.69 -1.70 2.25
N PHE A 9 1.85 -0.97 1.15
CA PHE A 9 0.95 -1.02 0.01
C PHE A 9 1.71 -1.43 -1.25
N LYS A 10 1.10 -2.32 -2.04
CA LYS A 10 1.51 -2.53 -3.43
C LYS A 10 0.49 -1.88 -4.33
N THR A 11 0.96 -1.01 -5.20
CA THR A 11 0.13 -0.24 -6.13
C THR A 11 0.42 -0.60 -7.57
N TYR A 12 -0.59 -0.44 -8.41
CA TYR A 12 -0.48 -0.52 -9.85
C TYR A 12 -0.99 0.77 -10.48
N SER A 13 -0.33 1.22 -11.54
CA SER A 13 -0.83 2.25 -12.44
C SER A 13 -0.40 1.87 -13.85
N ASP A 14 -1.27 2.15 -14.81
CA ASP A 14 -0.98 2.08 -16.25
C ASP A 14 0.09 3.11 -16.68
N ILE A 15 0.28 4.16 -15.88
CA ILE A 15 1.31 5.18 -16.10
C ILE A 15 2.62 4.74 -15.44
N PRO A 16 3.75 4.68 -16.17
CA PRO A 16 5.05 4.35 -15.59
C PRO A 16 5.49 5.37 -14.51
N ILE A 17 6.06 4.87 -13.40
CA ILE A 17 6.52 5.74 -12.29
C ILE A 17 7.62 6.73 -12.70
N ASN A 18 8.39 6.40 -13.76
CA ASN A 18 9.43 7.26 -14.31
C ASN A 18 8.88 8.58 -14.92
N TYR A 19 7.56 8.69 -15.13
CA TYR A 19 6.92 9.95 -15.54
C TYR A 19 6.60 10.87 -14.35
N GLY A 20 7.07 10.52 -13.16
CA GLY A 20 6.95 11.28 -11.94
C GLY A 20 5.79 10.82 -11.07
N THR A 21 5.98 10.93 -9.75
CA THR A 21 5.04 10.45 -8.74
C THR A 21 3.64 11.06 -8.92
N HIS A 22 3.54 12.36 -9.21
CA HIS A 22 2.24 13.01 -9.38
C HIS A 22 1.39 12.38 -10.49
N ARG A 23 2.02 12.04 -11.63
CA ARG A 23 1.30 11.40 -12.75
C ARG A 23 0.95 9.95 -12.43
N TYR A 24 1.90 9.22 -11.85
CA TYR A 24 1.70 7.84 -11.41
C TYR A 24 0.53 7.70 -10.43
N THR A 25 0.50 8.51 -9.36
CA THR A 25 -0.49 8.37 -8.29
C THR A 25 -1.91 8.77 -8.69
N LYS A 26 -2.08 9.49 -9.79
CA LYS A 26 -3.40 9.97 -10.24
C LYS A 26 -4.35 8.81 -10.57
N ASN A 27 -3.81 7.73 -11.14
CA ASN A 27 -4.54 6.54 -11.56
C ASN A 27 -4.02 5.28 -10.83
N ALA A 28 -3.33 5.45 -9.70
CA ALA A 28 -2.79 4.30 -8.98
C ALA A 28 -3.88 3.61 -8.15
N GLU A 29 -3.98 2.30 -8.28
CA GLU A 29 -4.87 1.44 -7.51
C GLU A 29 -4.05 0.59 -6.52
N ILE A 30 -4.64 0.23 -5.39
CA ILE A 30 -4.02 -0.68 -4.40
C ILE A 30 -4.34 -2.11 -4.83
N LEU A 31 -3.31 -2.94 -4.98
CA LEU A 31 -3.44 -4.37 -5.24
C LEU A 31 -3.36 -5.19 -3.95
N LEU A 32 -2.39 -4.87 -3.09
CA LEU A 32 -2.19 -5.56 -1.83
C LEU A 32 -2.05 -4.54 -0.70
N PHE A 33 -2.74 -4.82 0.40
CA PHE A 33 -2.58 -4.10 1.66
C PHE A 33 -2.07 -5.04 2.74
N ALA A 34 -0.81 -4.84 3.15
CA ALA A 34 -0.23 -5.55 4.27
C ALA A 34 -0.24 -4.67 5.52
N TYR A 35 -0.70 -5.20 6.65
CA TYR A 35 -0.73 -4.45 7.90
C TYR A 35 -0.44 -5.32 9.12
N ALA A 36 0.17 -4.71 10.14
CA ALA A 36 0.37 -5.29 11.46
C ALA A 36 -0.04 -4.30 12.54
N TYR A 37 -0.84 -4.75 13.50
CA TYR A 37 -1.29 -3.91 14.61
C TYR A 37 -0.53 -4.31 15.88
N ASN A 38 0.15 -3.36 16.51
CA ASN A 38 1.03 -3.59 17.66
C ASN A 38 2.07 -4.69 17.37
N HIS A 39 2.07 -5.75 18.19
CA HIS A 39 2.98 -6.90 18.08
C HIS A 39 2.31 -8.13 17.44
N THR A 40 1.19 -7.93 16.74
CA THR A 40 0.48 -9.02 16.05
C THR A 40 1.14 -9.35 14.70
N SER A 41 0.90 -10.56 14.21
CA SER A 41 1.37 -11.00 12.90
C SER A 41 0.82 -10.13 11.77
N VAL A 42 1.61 -9.98 10.70
CA VAL A 42 1.20 -9.30 9.49
C VAL A 42 0.00 -10.02 8.86
N LYS A 43 -1.01 -9.23 8.47
CA LYS A 43 -2.14 -9.66 7.66
C LYS A 43 -2.01 -9.07 6.28
N ILE A 44 -2.41 -9.83 5.27
CA ILE A 44 -2.41 -9.42 3.86
C ILE A 44 -3.85 -9.43 3.39
N TRP A 45 -4.31 -8.30 2.88
CA TRP A 45 -5.55 -8.18 2.13
C TRP A 45 -5.23 -8.06 0.65
N ASP A 46 -5.67 -9.05 -0.13
CA ASP A 46 -5.69 -9.00 -1.58
C ASP A 46 -6.92 -8.21 -2.04
N VAL A 47 -6.68 -7.12 -2.77
CA VAL A 47 -7.68 -6.14 -3.22
C VAL A 47 -7.86 -6.20 -4.74
N THR A 48 -7.23 -7.17 -5.40
CA THR A 48 -7.31 -7.39 -6.85
C THR A 48 -8.64 -8.00 -7.28
#